data_AF-A0A9N8MIM2-F1
#
_entry.id   AF-A0A9N8MIM2-F1
#
_cell.length_a   1.000
_cell.length_b   1.000
_cell.length_c   1.000
_cell.angle_alpha   90.00
_cell.angle_beta   90.00
_cell.angle_gamma   90.00
#
_symmetry.space_group_name_H-M   'P 1'
#
loop_
_entity.id
_entity.type
_entity.pdbx_description
1 polymer ?
#
loop_
_entity_poly.entity_id
_entity_poly.type
_entity_poly.pdbx_seq_one_letter_code
_entity_poly.pdbx_strand_id
1 'polypeptide(L)'
;MAMAILAGTLGKFAYDVCLYLSQNFDFISFPKEFTTGSSIMPHKKIRIFFEVVRARCNRIQSLPNEFILLTNNLPSGYHRDMQLTKEILFPAINSLKECLEILSYTLPNIQVKDGILEDDKYQYLFSVEKINEEVKNGSSFRDAYVKVGQEIENNEFDFEIKNLSHTHQGSIGNLCLDKIEYQFNKLRNKLLG
;
A
#
# COMPACT_ATOMS: atom_id res chain seq x y z
N MET A 1 18.63 10.00 -4.06
CA MET A 1 17.43 9.58 -4.82
C MET A 1 16.94 8.19 -4.45
N ALA A 2 17.75 7.12 -4.52
CA ALA A 2 17.30 5.75 -4.21
C ALA A 2 16.60 5.60 -2.84
N MET A 3 17.18 6.17 -1.77
CA MET A 3 16.56 6.17 -0.44
C MET A 3 15.19 6.86 -0.39
N ALA A 4 15.05 7.98 -1.10
CA ALA A 4 13.80 8.73 -1.16
C ALA A 4 12.70 7.93 -1.88
N ILE A 5 13.03 7.25 -2.97
CA ILE A 5 12.08 6.39 -3.71
C ILE A 5 11.64 5.22 -2.84
N LEU A 6 12.59 4.52 -2.20
CA LEU A 6 12.28 3.44 -1.27
C LEU A 6 11.37 3.94 -0.13
N ALA A 7 11.73 5.07 0.49
CA ALA A 7 10.90 5.69 1.52
C ALA A 7 9.50 6.08 1.01
N GLY A 8 9.36 6.52 -0.24
CA GLY A 8 8.05 6.76 -0.85
C GLY A 8 7.19 5.50 -0.88
N THR A 9 7.76 4.36 -1.29
CA THR A 9 7.07 3.07 -1.28
C THR A 9 6.67 2.65 0.13
N LEU A 10 7.60 2.70 1.09
CA LEU A 10 7.33 2.33 2.49
C LEU A 10 6.30 3.26 3.15
N GLY A 11 6.37 4.56 2.85
CA GLY A 11 5.44 5.56 3.36
C GLY A 11 4.03 5.38 2.83
N LYS A 12 3.88 5.04 1.54
CA LYS A 12 2.58 4.71 0.94
C LYS A 12 2.00 3.44 1.55
N PHE A 13 2.83 2.39 1.71
CA PHE A 13 2.42 1.17 2.40
C PHE A 13 1.93 1.45 3.83
N ALA A 14 2.71 2.22 4.61
CA ALA A 14 2.34 2.58 5.97
C ALA A 14 1.04 3.41 6.02
N TYR A 15 0.80 4.27 5.03
CA TYR A 15 -0.48 4.99 4.89
C TYR A 15 -1.65 4.03 4.68
N ASP A 16 -1.53 3.07 3.76
CA ASP A 16 -2.61 2.11 3.46
C ASP A 16 -2.92 1.23 4.67
N VAL A 17 -1.88 0.76 5.38
CA VAL A 17 -2.08 0.03 6.64
C VAL A 17 -2.80 0.88 7.68
N CYS A 18 -2.44 2.17 7.82
CA CYS A 18 -3.13 3.07 8.74
C CYS A 18 -4.62 3.24 8.41
N LEU A 19 -4.93 3.33 7.12
CA LEU A 19 -6.30 3.49 6.62
C LEU A 19 -7.12 2.22 6.83
N TYR A 20 -6.58 1.06 6.46
CA TYR A 20 -7.25 -0.23 6.51
C TYR A 20 -7.49 -0.72 7.95
N LEU A 21 -6.63 -0.33 8.90
CA LEU A 21 -6.82 -0.56 10.34
C LEU A 21 -7.78 0.42 11.02
N SER A 22 -8.30 1.42 10.30
CA SER A 22 -9.26 2.36 10.89
C SER A 22 -10.63 1.70 11.06
N GLN A 23 -11.39 2.13 12.06
CA GLN A 23 -12.69 1.53 12.41
C GLN A 23 -13.71 1.59 11.25
N ASN A 24 -13.59 2.57 10.36
CA ASN A 24 -14.50 2.72 9.22
C ASN A 24 -14.23 1.69 8.11
N PHE A 25 -12.99 1.20 8.00
CA PHE A 25 -12.58 0.24 6.99
C PHE A 25 -12.47 -1.16 7.58
N ASP A 26 -11.68 -1.32 8.64
CA ASP A 26 -11.52 -2.57 9.39
C ASP A 26 -11.17 -3.78 8.49
N PHE A 27 -10.39 -3.56 7.43
CA PHE A 27 -10.03 -4.60 6.46
C PHE A 27 -8.93 -5.52 6.94
N ILE A 28 -8.06 -4.99 7.79
CA ILE A 28 -6.91 -5.72 8.32
C ILE A 28 -6.84 -5.48 9.82
N SER A 29 -6.21 -6.40 10.53
CA SER A 29 -5.89 -6.28 11.93
C SER A 29 -4.49 -6.83 12.22
N PHE A 30 -3.96 -6.51 13.41
CA PHE A 30 -2.71 -7.08 13.91
C PHE A 30 -2.94 -7.63 15.33
N PRO A 31 -2.11 -8.61 15.77
CA PRO A 31 -2.09 -9.07 17.14
C PRO A 31 -1.89 -7.91 18.13
N LYS A 32 -2.40 -8.07 19.35
CA LYS A 32 -2.38 -7.02 20.38
C LYS A 32 -0.97 -6.50 20.67
N GLU A 33 0.05 -7.35 20.56
CA GLU A 33 1.46 -7.00 20.76
C GLU A 33 1.96 -5.90 19.81
N PHE A 34 1.34 -5.79 18.63
CA PHE A 34 1.69 -4.79 17.60
C PHE A 34 0.79 -3.56 17.63
N THR A 35 -0.18 -3.50 18.54
CA THR A 35 -1.11 -2.38 18.65
C THR A 35 -1.16 -1.89 20.08
N THR A 36 -0.89 -0.61 20.31
CA THR A 36 -1.04 -0.03 21.64
C THR A 36 -2.50 0.34 21.88
N GLY A 37 -3.09 -0.11 23.00
CA GLY A 37 -4.42 0.32 23.41
C GLY A 37 -4.42 1.75 23.97
N SER A 38 -5.54 2.45 23.85
CA SER A 38 -5.76 3.67 24.65
C SER A 38 -6.00 3.30 26.12
N SER A 39 -5.41 4.07 27.04
CA SER A 39 -5.63 3.92 28.48
C SER A 39 -7.07 4.19 28.93
N ILE A 40 -7.84 4.95 28.13
CA ILE A 40 -9.24 5.31 28.41
C ILE A 40 -10.21 4.52 27.52
N MET A 41 -9.83 4.24 26.27
CA MET A 41 -10.68 3.54 25.30
C MET A 41 -10.12 2.13 25.01
N PRO A 42 -10.54 1.09 25.77
CA PRO A 42 -9.93 -0.25 25.70
C PRO A 42 -10.11 -0.94 24.33
N HIS A 43 -11.11 -0.53 23.55
CA HIS A 43 -11.34 -1.04 22.19
C HIS A 43 -10.53 -0.31 21.11
N LYS A 44 -9.90 0.84 21.43
CA LYS A 44 -9.16 1.67 20.46
C LYS A 44 -7.72 1.19 20.36
N LYS A 45 -7.43 0.46 19.27
CA LYS A 45 -6.08 0.07 18.86
C LYS A 45 -5.39 1.23 18.12
N ILE A 46 -4.25 1.68 18.62
CA ILE A 46 -3.44 2.79 18.06
C ILE A 46 -2.28 2.20 17.25
N ARG A 47 -2.03 2.77 16.07
CA ARG A 47 -1.17 2.23 15.01
C ARG A 47 0.20 2.92 14.99
N ILE A 48 0.80 3.04 16.17
CA ILE A 48 1.96 3.92 16.39
C ILE A 48 3.12 3.55 15.45
N PHE A 49 3.40 2.27 15.24
CA PHE A 49 4.50 1.82 14.39
C PHE A 49 4.39 2.32 12.95
N PHE A 50 3.22 2.16 12.31
CA PHE A 50 3.01 2.58 10.93
C PHE A 50 2.95 4.10 10.80
N GLU A 51 2.40 4.81 11.79
CA GLU A 51 2.41 6.27 11.82
C GLU A 51 3.84 6.83 11.89
N VAL A 52 4.70 6.22 12.72
CA VAL A 52 6.12 6.56 12.83
C VAL A 52 6.88 6.25 11.54
N VAL A 53 6.68 5.07 10.95
CA VAL A 53 7.29 4.70 9.65
C VAL A 53 6.90 5.71 8.58
N ARG A 54 5.62 6.08 8.48
CA ARG A 54 5.13 7.07 7.53
C ARG A 54 5.79 8.43 7.73
N ALA A 55 5.88 8.92 8.96
CA ALA A 55 6.52 10.20 9.27
C ALA A 55 8.02 10.20 8.92
N ARG A 56 8.74 9.13 9.28
CA ARG A 56 10.17 8.97 8.95
C ARG A 56 10.41 8.89 7.45
N CYS A 57 9.56 8.17 6.73
CA CYS A 57 9.63 8.08 5.27
C CYS A 57 9.41 9.42 4.58
N ASN A 58 8.47 10.25 5.07
CA ASN A 58 8.27 11.60 4.55
C ASN A 58 9.51 12.48 4.74
N ARG A 59 10.19 12.36 5.89
CA ARG A 59 11.46 13.04 6.13
C ARG A 59 12.59 12.54 5.21
N ILE A 60 12.67 11.23 4.97
CA ILE A 60 13.70 10.67 4.05
C ILE A 60 13.45 11.11 2.60
N GLN A 61 12.18 11.31 2.21
CA GLN A 61 11.83 11.82 0.88
C GLN A 61 12.30 13.26 0.64
N SER A 62 12.52 14.09 1.67
CA SER A 62 13.02 15.46 1.51
C SER A 62 14.54 15.55 1.31
N LEU A 63 15.29 14.47 1.54
CA LEU A 63 16.76 14.47 1.44
C LEU A 63 17.29 14.97 0.09
N PRO A 64 16.75 14.58 -1.08
CA PRO A 64 17.26 15.09 -2.35
C PRO A 64 17.20 16.61 -2.42
N ASN A 65 16.13 17.23 -1.91
CA ASN A 65 15.99 18.68 -1.87
C ASN A 65 17.01 19.33 -0.92
N GLU A 66 17.18 18.74 0.27
CA GLU A 66 18.16 19.22 1.26
C GLU A 66 19.59 19.18 0.71
N PHE A 67 19.97 18.10 0.03
CA PHE A 67 21.27 17.99 -0.63
C PHE A 67 21.44 18.99 -1.78
N ILE A 68 20.41 19.19 -2.61
CA ILE A 68 20.46 20.19 -3.68
C ILE A 68 20.75 21.57 -3.09
N LEU A 69 20.01 21.98 -2.05
CA LEU A 69 20.19 23.29 -1.42
C LEU A 69 21.55 23.44 -0.74
N LEU A 70 22.09 22.38 -0.14
CA LEU A 70 23.42 22.39 0.47
C LEU A 70 24.55 22.57 -0.57
N THR A 71 24.34 22.14 -1.80
CA THR A 71 25.39 22.13 -2.84
C THR A 71 25.19 23.16 -3.97
N ASN A 72 24.06 23.88 -4.00
CA ASN A 72 23.64 24.63 -5.19
C ASN A 72 24.55 25.80 -5.60
N ASN A 73 25.29 26.39 -4.66
CA ASN A 73 26.05 27.62 -4.83
C ASN A 73 27.55 27.42 -4.58
N LEU A 74 28.02 26.17 -4.53
CA LEU A 74 29.42 25.85 -4.33
C LEU A 74 30.21 26.06 -5.63
N PRO A 75 31.30 26.86 -5.62
CA PRO A 75 32.21 26.90 -6.75
C PRO A 75 33.00 25.59 -6.87
N SER A 76 33.80 25.43 -7.93
CA SER A 76 34.60 24.22 -8.11
C SER A 76 35.61 24.01 -6.96
N GLY A 77 35.87 22.75 -6.63
CA GLY A 77 36.84 22.36 -5.60
C GLY A 77 36.21 21.89 -4.28
N TYR A 78 37.05 21.83 -3.24
CA TYR A 78 36.65 21.39 -1.90
C TYR A 78 36.09 22.56 -1.08
N HIS A 79 34.91 22.36 -0.51
CA HIS A 79 34.26 23.31 0.41
C HIS A 79 33.90 22.62 1.71
N ARG A 80 34.09 23.32 2.84
CA ARG A 80 33.84 22.76 4.17
C ARG A 80 32.35 22.48 4.41
N ASP A 81 31.46 23.15 3.70
CA ASP A 81 30.01 22.95 3.65
C ASP A 81 29.63 21.48 3.43
N MET A 82 30.42 20.76 2.63
CA MET A 82 30.21 19.32 2.36
C MET A 82 30.30 18.45 3.63
N GLN A 83 30.85 18.94 4.75
CA GLN A 83 30.87 18.20 6.01
C GLN A 83 29.45 17.94 6.55
N LEU A 84 28.51 18.86 6.34
CA LEU A 84 27.12 18.74 6.80
C LEU A 84 26.37 17.58 6.13
N THR A 85 26.85 17.11 4.96
CA THR A 85 26.26 15.94 4.28
C THR A 85 26.23 14.70 5.17
N LYS A 86 27.20 14.52 6.07
CA LYS A 86 27.28 13.38 6.99
C LYS A 86 26.19 13.42 8.05
N GLU A 87 25.90 14.61 8.57
CA GLU A 87 24.85 14.85 9.57
C GLU A 87 23.45 14.61 8.99
N ILE A 88 23.29 14.77 7.68
CA ILE A 88 22.05 14.47 6.96
C ILE A 88 21.98 12.97 6.62
N LEU A 89 23.05 12.42 6.04
CA LEU A 89 23.04 11.08 5.45
C LEU A 89 23.01 9.95 6.48
N PHE A 90 23.84 10.02 7.53
CA PHE A 90 23.93 8.91 8.49
C PHE A 90 22.64 8.70 9.29
N PRO A 91 22.00 9.77 9.84
CA PRO A 91 20.71 9.61 10.51
C PRO A 91 19.62 9.12 9.56
N ALA A 92 19.63 9.55 8.29
CA ALA A 92 18.69 9.08 7.29
C ALA A 92 18.83 7.57 7.01
N ILE A 93 20.07 7.06 6.89
CA ILE A 93 20.34 5.63 6.68
C ILE A 93 19.85 4.83 7.89
N ASN A 94 20.15 5.27 9.11
CA ASN A 94 19.71 4.58 10.32
C ASN A 94 18.19 4.57 10.44
N SER A 95 17.54 5.71 10.21
CA SER A 95 16.08 5.83 10.22
C SER A 95 15.42 4.90 9.18
N LEU A 96 16.01 4.78 7.98
CA LEU A 96 15.51 3.88 6.94
C LEU A 96 15.65 2.41 7.33
N LYS A 97 16.79 2.03 7.93
CA LYS A 97 17.01 0.67 8.46
C LYS A 97 15.98 0.33 9.53
N GLU A 98 15.77 1.21 10.50
CA GLU A 98 14.76 1.02 11.54
C GLU A 98 13.35 0.87 10.94
N CYS A 99 13.01 1.63 9.90
CA CYS A 99 11.72 1.47 9.22
C CYS A 99 11.58 0.08 8.56
N LEU A 100 12.64 -0.42 7.92
CA LEU A 100 12.66 -1.74 7.31
C LEU A 100 12.55 -2.85 8.36
N GLU A 101 13.22 -2.71 9.51
CA GLU A 101 13.15 -3.66 10.63
C GLU A 101 11.73 -3.73 11.20
N ILE A 102 11.12 -2.57 11.48
CA ILE A 102 9.73 -2.49 11.96
C ILE A 102 8.79 -3.20 10.98
N LEU A 103 8.90 -2.91 9.68
CA LEU A 103 8.04 -3.52 8.67
C LEU A 103 8.28 -5.02 8.53
N SER A 104 9.54 -5.46 8.56
CA SER A 104 9.89 -6.89 8.45
C SER A 104 9.35 -7.70 9.62
N TYR A 105 9.31 -7.11 10.82
CA TYR A 105 8.78 -7.77 12.02
C TYR A 105 7.24 -7.74 12.09
N THR A 106 6.62 -6.65 11.64
CA THR A 106 5.16 -6.46 11.73
C THR A 106 4.40 -7.13 10.60
N LEU A 107 4.86 -6.99 9.35
CA LEU A 107 4.12 -7.38 8.15
C LEU A 107 3.68 -8.85 8.12
N PRO A 108 4.50 -9.84 8.55
CA PRO A 108 4.08 -11.25 8.57
C PRO A 108 2.88 -11.53 9.49
N ASN A 109 2.58 -10.62 10.42
CA ASN A 109 1.51 -10.78 11.42
C ASN A 109 0.20 -10.09 11.01
N ILE A 110 0.11 -9.57 9.79
CA ILE A 110 -1.12 -8.97 9.28
C ILE A 110 -2.23 -10.03 9.16
N GLN A 111 -3.42 -9.69 9.64
CA GLN A 111 -4.60 -10.54 9.56
C GLN A 111 -5.64 -9.82 8.70
N VAL A 112 -5.99 -10.40 7.55
CA VAL A 112 -7.06 -9.87 6.70
C VAL A 112 -8.40 -10.32 7.27
N LYS A 113 -9.37 -9.41 7.33
CA LYS A 113 -10.71 -9.72 7.82
C LYS A 113 -11.48 -10.53 6.78
N ASP A 114 -12.12 -11.61 7.20
CA ASP A 114 -13.03 -12.38 6.37
C ASP A 114 -14.38 -11.66 6.21
N GLY A 115 -15.11 -11.96 5.13
CA GLY A 115 -16.46 -11.43 4.92
C GLY A 115 -16.54 -9.92 4.66
N ILE A 116 -15.44 -9.26 4.26
CA ILE A 116 -15.45 -7.80 3.96
C ILE A 116 -16.53 -7.44 2.93
N LEU A 117 -16.74 -8.31 1.94
CA LEU A 117 -17.68 -8.10 0.84
C LEU A 117 -19.13 -8.44 1.20
N GLU A 118 -19.41 -8.90 2.42
CA GLU A 118 -20.78 -9.18 2.90
C GLU A 118 -21.52 -7.89 3.30
N ASP A 119 -20.81 -6.77 3.43
CA ASP A 119 -21.43 -5.45 3.70
C ASP A 119 -22.07 -4.90 2.42
N ASP A 120 -23.38 -4.60 2.48
CA ASP A 120 -24.21 -4.10 1.37
C ASP A 120 -23.58 -2.91 0.64
N LYS A 121 -22.75 -2.11 1.30
CA LYS A 121 -22.06 -0.98 0.65
C LYS A 121 -21.11 -1.41 -0.48
N TYR A 122 -20.69 -2.68 -0.52
CA TYR A 122 -19.83 -3.25 -1.56
C TYR A 122 -20.60 -3.98 -2.67
N GLN A 123 -21.93 -4.07 -2.60
CA GLN A 123 -22.78 -4.72 -3.60
C GLN A 123 -22.45 -4.23 -5.03
N TYR A 124 -22.32 -2.91 -5.22
CA TYR A 124 -22.08 -2.31 -6.53
C TYR A 124 -20.64 -2.44 -7.06
N LEU A 125 -19.71 -2.98 -6.26
CA LEU A 125 -18.31 -3.18 -6.68
C LEU A 125 -18.22 -4.05 -7.94
N PHE A 126 -19.18 -4.95 -8.14
CA PHE A 126 -19.22 -5.92 -9.24
C PHE A 126 -20.10 -5.48 -10.42
N SER A 127 -20.59 -4.24 -10.43
CA SER A 127 -21.38 -3.69 -11.54
C SER A 127 -20.66 -3.80 -12.88
N VAL A 128 -19.35 -3.55 -12.91
CA VAL A 128 -18.54 -3.69 -14.13
C VAL A 128 -18.39 -5.16 -14.55
N GLU A 129 -18.35 -6.09 -13.60
CA GLU A 129 -18.30 -7.52 -13.95
C GLU A 129 -19.62 -7.97 -14.57
N LYS A 130 -20.77 -7.53 -14.02
CA LYS A 130 -22.08 -7.77 -14.62
C LYS A 130 -22.17 -7.21 -16.05
N ILE A 131 -21.64 -6.01 -16.29
CA ILE A 131 -21.54 -5.44 -17.65
C ILE A 131 -20.69 -6.33 -18.56
N ASN A 132 -19.54 -6.82 -18.07
CA ASN A 132 -18.67 -7.69 -18.85
C ASN A 132 -19.33 -9.03 -19.17
N GLU A 133 -20.15 -9.59 -18.28
CA GLU A 133 -20.93 -10.82 -18.56
C GLU A 133 -21.97 -10.60 -19.66
N GLU A 134 -22.72 -9.50 -19.60
CA GLU A 134 -23.67 -9.12 -20.66
C GLU A 134 -22.98 -8.95 -22.02
N VAL A 135 -21.79 -8.35 -22.04
CA VAL A 135 -20.99 -8.21 -23.26
C VAL A 135 -20.50 -9.56 -23.77
N LYS A 136 -20.03 -10.46 -22.88
CA LYS A 136 -19.66 -11.84 -23.26
C LYS A 136 -20.86 -12.62 -23.81
N ASN A 137 -22.08 -12.32 -23.34
CA ASN A 137 -23.33 -12.91 -23.81
C ASN A 137 -23.85 -12.30 -25.13
N GLY A 138 -23.16 -11.30 -25.69
CA GLY A 138 -23.43 -10.76 -27.03
C GLY A 138 -24.02 -9.34 -27.06
N SER A 139 -24.28 -8.72 -25.91
CA SER A 139 -24.72 -7.32 -25.86
C SER A 139 -23.59 -6.37 -26.26
N SER A 140 -23.93 -5.22 -26.86
CA SER A 140 -22.94 -4.14 -26.99
C SER A 140 -22.60 -3.59 -25.60
N PHE A 141 -21.38 -3.08 -25.41
CA PHE A 141 -20.98 -2.50 -24.12
C PHE A 141 -21.92 -1.37 -23.68
N ARG A 142 -22.40 -0.56 -24.64
CA ARG A 142 -23.32 0.54 -24.35
C ARG A 142 -24.66 0.03 -23.83
N ASP A 143 -25.22 -1.00 -24.45
CA ASP A 143 -26.52 -1.54 -24.05
C ASP A 143 -26.40 -2.25 -22.69
N ALA A 144 -25.32 -3.00 -22.47
CA ALA A 144 -25.02 -3.63 -21.18
C ALA A 144 -24.87 -2.59 -20.06
N TYR A 145 -24.15 -1.49 -20.31
CA TYR A 145 -23.99 -0.39 -19.36
C TYR A 145 -25.33 0.26 -19.00
N VAL A 146 -26.18 0.56 -19.99
CA VAL A 146 -27.50 1.16 -19.76
C VAL A 146 -28.39 0.22 -18.96
N LYS A 147 -28.41 -1.07 -19.32
CA LYS A 147 -29.20 -2.09 -18.62
C LYS A 147 -28.79 -2.20 -17.14
N VAL A 148 -27.50 -2.40 -16.86
CA VAL A 148 -27.00 -2.52 -15.47
C VAL A 148 -27.21 -1.21 -14.70
N GLY A 149 -27.07 -0.05 -15.35
CA GLY A 149 -27.37 1.24 -14.73
C GLY A 149 -28.83 1.36 -14.28
N GLN A 150 -29.77 0.91 -15.11
CA GLN A 150 -31.20 0.89 -14.76
C GLN A 150 -31.52 -0.07 -13.62
N GLU A 151 -30.89 -1.26 -13.60
CA GLU A 151 -31.05 -2.21 -12.49
C GLU A 151 -30.58 -1.60 -11.15
N ILE A 152 -29.49 -0.84 -11.16
CA ILE A 152 -29.00 -0.13 -9.97
C ILE A 152 -29.99 0.97 -9.55
N GLU A 153 -30.45 1.81 -10.47
CA GLU A 153 -31.42 2.88 -10.18
C GLU A 153 -32.74 2.35 -9.61
N ASN A 154 -33.18 1.18 -10.07
CA ASN A 154 -34.41 0.54 -9.60
C ASN A 154 -34.24 -0.30 -8.32
N ASN A 155 -33.03 -0.38 -7.75
CA ASN A 155 -32.69 -1.29 -6.62
C ASN A 155 -32.92 -2.78 -6.93
N GLU A 156 -32.77 -3.17 -8.20
CA GLU A 156 -32.90 -4.56 -8.68
C GLU A 156 -31.53 -5.19 -8.96
N PHE A 157 -30.44 -4.46 -8.69
CA PHE A 157 -29.09 -4.96 -8.91
C PHE A 157 -28.78 -6.12 -7.96
N ASP A 158 -28.72 -7.32 -8.51
CA ASP A 158 -28.17 -8.49 -7.83
C ASP A 158 -26.98 -9.05 -8.63
N PHE A 159 -25.94 -9.46 -7.93
CA PHE A 159 -24.76 -10.08 -8.52
C PHE A 159 -24.09 -11.04 -7.53
N GLU A 160 -24.13 -12.33 -7.83
CA GLU A 160 -23.41 -13.34 -7.04
C GLU A 160 -21.92 -13.38 -7.40
N ILE A 161 -21.05 -13.32 -6.39
CA ILE A 161 -19.59 -13.37 -6.54
C ILE A 161 -19.08 -14.80 -6.78
N LYS A 162 -19.83 -15.66 -7.51
CA LYS A 162 -19.38 -17.03 -7.75
C LYS A 162 -18.42 -17.06 -8.95
N ASN A 163 -17.16 -17.44 -8.67
CA ASN A 163 -16.13 -17.77 -9.66
C ASN A 163 -15.68 -16.62 -10.58
N LEU A 164 -15.23 -15.51 -9.98
CA LEU A 164 -14.50 -14.46 -10.71
C LEU A 164 -13.27 -15.06 -11.42
N SER A 165 -13.34 -15.17 -12.74
CA SER A 165 -12.28 -15.76 -13.58
C SER A 165 -11.41 -14.67 -14.21
N HIS A 166 -10.78 -13.83 -13.37
CA HIS A 166 -9.86 -12.83 -13.87
C HIS A 166 -8.53 -13.46 -14.29
N THR A 167 -8.19 -13.31 -15.57
CA THR A 167 -6.92 -13.79 -16.14
C THR A 167 -5.82 -12.72 -16.16
N HIS A 168 -6.20 -11.45 -15.97
CA HIS A 168 -5.27 -10.32 -16.02
C HIS A 168 -4.23 -10.38 -14.89
N GLN A 169 -2.96 -10.13 -15.21
CA GLN A 169 -1.88 -10.13 -14.23
C GLN A 169 -2.08 -9.04 -13.17
N GLY A 170 -1.90 -9.37 -11.90
CA GLY A 170 -2.14 -8.47 -10.77
C GLY A 170 -3.62 -8.32 -10.38
N SER A 171 -4.54 -9.07 -11.00
CA SER A 171 -5.94 -9.11 -10.58
C SER A 171 -6.15 -10.05 -9.39
N ILE A 172 -7.32 -9.97 -8.75
CA ILE A 172 -7.67 -10.83 -7.59
C ILE A 172 -7.58 -12.33 -7.90
N GLY A 173 -7.83 -12.74 -9.15
CA GLY A 173 -7.72 -14.12 -9.62
C GLY A 173 -6.33 -14.52 -10.16
N ASN A 174 -5.42 -13.55 -10.35
CA ASN A 174 -4.08 -13.79 -10.88
C ASN A 174 -3.07 -12.77 -10.31
N LEU A 175 -2.78 -12.89 -9.03
CA LEU A 175 -1.85 -12.02 -8.31
C LEU A 175 -0.39 -12.12 -8.79
N CYS A 176 -0.04 -13.15 -9.57
CA CYS A 176 1.32 -13.40 -10.07
C CYS A 176 2.37 -13.51 -8.94
N LEU A 177 2.01 -14.06 -7.78
CA LEU A 177 2.90 -14.17 -6.62
C LEU A 177 4.14 -15.02 -6.92
N ASP A 178 3.98 -16.08 -7.71
CA ASP A 178 5.05 -16.93 -8.22
C ASP A 178 6.09 -16.14 -9.03
N LYS A 179 5.63 -15.22 -9.89
CA LYS A 179 6.51 -14.36 -10.69
C LYS A 179 7.22 -13.32 -9.84
N ILE A 180 6.53 -12.75 -8.86
CA ILE A 180 7.11 -11.79 -7.90
C ILE A 180 8.21 -12.49 -7.10
N GLU A 181 7.93 -13.69 -6.58
CA GLU A 181 8.90 -14.50 -5.84
C GLU A 181 10.11 -14.87 -6.69
N TYR A 182 9.90 -15.31 -7.94
CA TYR A 182 10.99 -15.59 -8.87
C TYR A 182 11.89 -14.36 -9.11
N GLN A 183 11.31 -13.19 -9.38
CA GLN A 183 12.09 -11.97 -9.60
C GLN A 183 12.84 -11.53 -8.35
N PHE A 184 12.19 -11.62 -7.18
CA PHE A 184 12.83 -11.35 -5.90
C PHE A 184 14.03 -12.25 -5.66
N ASN A 185 13.85 -13.57 -5.78
CA ASN A 185 14.93 -14.55 -5.57
C ASN A 185 16.06 -14.40 -6.58
N LYS A 186 15.75 -14.11 -7.85
CA LYS A 186 16.75 -13.82 -8.89
C LYS A 186 17.63 -12.62 -8.51
N LEU A 187 17.02 -11.53 -8.05
CA LEU A 187 17.75 -10.32 -7.63
C LEU A 187 18.53 -10.58 -6.34
N ARG A 188 17.91 -11.26 -5.37
CA ARG A 188 18.55 -11.62 -4.09
C ARG A 188 19.81 -12.44 -4.31
N ASN A 189 19.74 -13.50 -5.09
CA ASN A 189 20.90 -14.37 -5.37
C ASN A 189 22.00 -13.59 -6.12
N LYS A 190 21.63 -12.70 -7.05
CA LYS A 190 22.60 -11.82 -7.73
C LYS A 190 23.34 -10.89 -6.74
N LEU A 191 22.68 -10.44 -5.68
CA LEU A 191 23.24 -9.50 -4.70
C LEU A 191 23.98 -10.19 -3.55
N LEU A 192 23.55 -11.38 -3.13
CA LEU A 192 24.00 -12.04 -1.90
C LEU A 192 24.84 -13.31 -2.12
N GLY A 193 24.90 -13.86 -3.34
CA GLY A 193 25.60 -15.12 -3.64
C GLY A 193 24.73 -16.33 -3.38
#